data_AF-A0A1H1GTM5-F1
#
_entry.id   AF-A0A1H1GTM5-F1
#
_cell.length_a   1.000
_cell.length_b   1.000
_cell.length_c   1.000
_cell.angle_alpha   90.00
_cell.angle_beta   90.00
_cell.angle_gamma   90.00
#
_symmetry.space_group_name_H-M   'P 1'
#
loop_
_entity.id
_entity.type
_entity.pdbx_description
1 polymer ?
#
loop_
_entity_poly.entity_id
_entity_poly.type
_entity_poly.pdbx_seq_one_letter_code
_entity_poly.pdbx_strand_id
1 'polypeptide(L)'
;MLRNRRMLRRAVVGVTGVLALTVAPATPAALATTPESSPAESPRAAEPSSQQGVEKLAFSSSGMELELGNQNFAIPLTGTVIMEGTPPVVPGSTTAIDVRNLTAHSISPDHSSAPRQATAAQQGLGEVHVEQSSTPKASLTMSQKFPPKFEQTVFLDLNITIENPPEGLRERVAPRSAPQEPLVLTTKNPAEMLGKLDNFPPQGAQYQLQNPIELATENSQETVGHVLGIPAEIDVL
;
A
#
# COMPACT_ATOMS: atom_id res chain seq x y z
N MET A 1 -20.47 16.63 50.28
CA MET A 1 -19.44 17.55 50.80
C MET A 1 -18.55 18.01 49.64
N LEU A 2 -18.35 19.35 49.54
CA LEU A 2 -17.31 20.15 48.84
C LEU A 2 -16.83 19.73 47.43
N ARG A 3 -17.13 20.46 46.33
CA ARG A 3 -16.64 21.79 45.83
C ARG A 3 -15.13 21.89 45.52
N ASN A 4 -14.79 22.10 44.23
CA ASN A 4 -13.95 23.20 43.69
C ASN A 4 -13.78 22.99 42.15
N ARG A 5 -14.39 23.76 41.22
CA ARG A 5 -14.13 25.15 40.75
C ARG A 5 -12.66 25.49 40.49
N ARG A 6 -12.31 25.73 39.21
CA ARG A 6 -11.54 26.91 38.76
C ARG A 6 -11.96 27.31 37.35
N MET A 7 -12.53 28.52 37.27
CA MET A 7 -12.71 29.31 36.06
C MET A 7 -11.39 30.01 35.71
N LEU A 8 -11.16 30.28 34.43
CA LEU A 8 -10.48 31.49 33.98
C LEU A 8 -11.10 31.96 32.66
N ARG A 9 -11.74 33.14 32.72
CA ARG A 9 -12.07 34.01 31.60
C ARG A 9 -11.07 35.17 31.59
N ARG A 10 -10.70 35.65 30.39
CA ARG A 10 -10.28 37.02 29.98
C ARG A 10 -9.90 36.89 28.49
N ALA A 11 -10.55 37.47 27.47
CA ALA A 11 -11.02 38.83 27.15
C ALA A 11 -9.93 39.78 26.63
N VAL A 12 -10.34 40.70 25.72
CA VAL A 12 -9.68 41.91 25.15
C VAL A 12 -9.10 41.66 23.73
N VAL A 13 -9.71 42.10 22.61
CA VAL A 13 -10.00 43.45 22.03
C VAL A 13 -8.83 44.00 21.18
N GLY A 14 -9.12 44.31 19.91
CA GLY A 14 -8.69 45.59 19.31
C GLY A 14 -7.94 45.60 17.97
N VAL A 15 -8.62 46.13 16.93
CA VAL A 15 -8.23 47.24 16.01
C VAL A 15 -6.92 47.06 15.21
N THR A 16 -6.79 47.22 13.89
CA THR A 16 -6.89 48.43 13.02
C THR A 16 -6.39 47.94 11.65
N GLY A 17 -7.09 48.07 10.52
CA GLY A 17 -7.14 49.27 9.70
C GLY A 17 -5.80 49.59 9.00
N VAL A 18 -5.59 49.13 7.76
CA VAL A 18 -4.72 49.79 6.77
C VAL A 18 -5.33 49.66 5.38
N LEU A 19 -5.87 50.76 4.88
CA LEU A 19 -6.11 51.03 3.47
C LEU A 19 -4.81 51.58 2.87
N ALA A 20 -4.32 51.00 1.78
CA ALA A 20 -3.37 51.67 0.89
C ALA A 20 -3.78 51.43 -0.56
N LEU A 21 -4.43 52.46 -1.09
CA LEU A 21 -4.78 52.69 -2.49
C LEU A 21 -3.48 52.90 -3.28
N THR A 22 -3.25 52.14 -4.35
CA THR A 22 -2.32 52.55 -5.42
C THR A 22 -3.01 52.39 -6.76
N VAL A 23 -3.44 53.53 -7.31
CA VAL A 23 -3.83 53.67 -8.71
C VAL A 23 -2.60 54.19 -9.43
N ALA A 24 -2.19 53.51 -10.50
CA ALA A 24 -1.13 53.95 -11.40
C ALA A 24 -1.64 53.88 -12.85
N PRO A 25 -1.07 54.73 -13.74
CA PRO A 25 -1.81 55.41 -14.80
C PRO A 25 -1.89 54.67 -16.14
N ALA A 26 -2.79 55.18 -16.97
CA ALA A 26 -3.07 54.79 -18.34
C ALA A 26 -1.85 54.88 -19.26
N THR A 27 -1.75 53.87 -20.13
CA THR A 27 -0.88 53.75 -21.30
C THR A 27 -1.14 54.83 -22.36
N PRO A 28 -0.09 55.38 -22.99
CA PRO A 28 -0.15 55.79 -24.38
C PRO A 28 0.50 54.74 -25.29
N ALA A 29 -0.16 54.50 -26.42
CA ALA A 29 0.33 53.73 -27.55
C ALA A 29 1.44 54.48 -28.30
N ALA A 30 2.48 53.76 -28.72
CA ALA A 30 3.39 54.20 -29.78
C ALA A 30 3.85 52.98 -30.58
N LEU A 31 3.70 53.08 -31.91
CA LEU A 31 4.29 52.20 -32.91
C LEU A 31 5.82 52.27 -32.86
N ALA A 32 6.49 51.13 -33.07
CA ALA A 32 7.35 50.87 -34.23
C ALA A 32 8.46 49.83 -33.93
N THR A 33 8.78 49.08 -34.99
CA THR A 33 10.07 48.42 -35.29
C THR A 33 10.46 47.15 -34.52
N THR A 34 10.34 46.04 -35.24
CA THR A 34 11.08 44.78 -35.14
C THR A 34 12.60 45.03 -35.02
N PRO A 35 13.29 44.23 -34.20
CA PRO A 35 14.39 43.46 -34.77
C PRO A 35 14.32 41.97 -34.40
N GLU A 36 14.70 41.19 -35.40
CA GLU A 36 14.94 39.76 -35.40
C GLU A 36 15.99 39.37 -34.34
N SER A 37 15.59 38.51 -33.39
CA SER A 37 16.49 37.78 -32.48
C SER A 37 15.74 36.60 -31.86
N SER A 38 15.85 35.42 -32.47
CA SER A 38 15.82 34.13 -31.76
C SER A 38 17.26 33.61 -31.72
N PRO A 39 17.70 32.77 -30.76
CA PRO A 39 16.88 31.93 -29.89
C PRO A 39 17.31 31.96 -28.40
N ALA A 40 16.34 31.92 -27.50
CA ALA A 40 16.58 31.41 -26.14
C ALA A 40 15.31 30.68 -25.71
N GLU A 41 15.24 29.43 -26.16
CA GLU A 41 14.34 28.43 -25.62
C GLU A 41 14.63 28.34 -24.11
N SER A 42 13.81 29.01 -23.30
CA SER A 42 13.71 28.70 -21.88
C SER A 42 13.59 27.19 -21.76
N PRO A 43 14.38 26.52 -20.91
CA PRO A 43 14.15 25.10 -20.67
C PRO A 43 12.70 25.01 -20.19
N ARG A 44 11.85 24.37 -21.00
CA ARG A 44 10.59 23.80 -20.52
C ARG A 44 10.99 23.07 -19.24
N ALA A 45 10.58 23.62 -18.09
CA ALA A 45 10.41 22.79 -16.93
C ALA A 45 9.51 21.67 -17.42
N ALA A 46 10.08 20.48 -17.54
CA ALA A 46 9.32 19.29 -17.84
C ALA A 46 8.25 19.25 -16.74
N GLU A 47 7.04 19.63 -17.09
CA GLU A 47 5.88 19.29 -16.28
C GLU A 47 5.99 17.77 -16.12
N PRO A 48 6.04 17.23 -14.89
CA PRO A 48 6.01 15.79 -14.71
C PRO A 48 4.75 15.32 -15.41
N SER A 49 4.96 14.55 -16.47
CA SER A 49 3.90 14.06 -17.34
C SER A 49 2.86 13.36 -16.48
N SER A 50 1.70 14.00 -16.33
CA SER A 50 0.48 13.45 -15.72
C SER A 50 -0.09 12.34 -16.59
N GLN A 51 0.71 11.32 -16.89
CA GLN A 51 0.28 10.15 -17.61
C GLN A 51 -0.33 9.20 -16.60
N GLN A 52 -1.61 8.90 -16.80
CA GLN A 52 -2.31 7.79 -16.16
C GLN A 52 -1.43 6.54 -16.34
N GLY A 53 -0.77 6.13 -15.26
CA GLY A 53 0.17 5.03 -15.27
C GLY A 53 -0.61 3.75 -15.03
N VAL A 54 -0.88 2.98 -16.07
CA VAL A 54 -1.32 1.59 -15.93
C VAL A 54 -0.06 0.74 -16.05
N GLU A 55 0.34 0.11 -14.96
CA GLU A 55 1.53 -0.75 -14.96
C GLU A 55 1.23 -2.10 -14.33
N LYS A 56 1.61 -3.16 -15.05
CA LYS A 56 1.63 -4.51 -14.50
C LYS A 56 3.00 -4.70 -13.86
N LEU A 57 2.99 -4.90 -12.55
CA LEU A 57 4.17 -4.92 -11.71
C LEU A 57 4.37 -6.33 -11.12
N ALA A 58 5.63 -6.69 -10.93
CA ALA A 58 6.04 -7.86 -10.17
C ALA A 58 5.80 -7.58 -8.68
N PHE A 59 5.18 -8.54 -7.99
CA PHE A 59 5.08 -8.56 -6.54
C PHE A 59 6.04 -9.62 -6.02
N SER A 60 6.91 -9.26 -5.09
CA SER A 60 7.71 -10.23 -4.36
C SER A 60 7.65 -9.95 -2.87
N SER A 61 7.65 -11.02 -2.08
CA SER A 61 7.81 -10.94 -0.63
C SER A 61 8.88 -11.93 -0.21
N SER A 62 9.84 -11.46 0.57
CA SER A 62 10.93 -12.28 1.09
C SER A 62 10.48 -13.27 2.17
N GLY A 63 9.28 -13.10 2.72
CA GLY A 63 8.70 -14.00 3.71
C GLY A 63 7.49 -13.39 4.39
N MET A 64 6.29 -13.71 3.91
CA MET A 64 5.05 -13.46 4.65
C MET A 64 5.10 -14.22 5.98
N GLU A 65 5.07 -13.48 7.08
CA GLU A 65 5.11 -14.02 8.42
C GLU A 65 3.69 -14.44 8.83
N LEU A 66 3.50 -15.74 8.97
CA LEU A 66 2.21 -16.37 9.21
C LEU A 66 2.27 -17.17 10.51
N GLU A 67 1.39 -16.87 11.44
CA GLU A 67 1.16 -17.64 12.65
C GLU A 67 -0.09 -18.51 12.45
N LEU A 68 0.06 -19.84 12.52
CA LEU A 68 -1.04 -20.79 12.39
C LEU A 68 -1.05 -21.72 13.60
N GLY A 69 -2.12 -21.64 14.40
CA GLY A 69 -2.18 -22.36 15.67
C GLY A 69 -1.05 -21.93 16.60
N ASN A 70 -0.05 -22.80 16.80
CA ASN A 70 1.09 -22.56 17.68
C ASN A 70 2.43 -22.53 16.92
N GLN A 71 2.39 -22.33 15.60
CA GLN A 71 3.56 -22.39 14.72
C GLN A 71 3.67 -21.11 13.89
N ASN A 72 4.91 -20.66 13.68
CA ASN A 72 5.23 -19.49 12.86
C ASN A 72 5.94 -19.93 11.58
N PHE A 73 5.56 -19.32 10.46
CA PHE A 73 6.08 -19.60 9.13
C PHE A 73 6.48 -18.28 8.45
N ALA A 74 7.50 -18.29 7.59
CA ALA A 74 7.97 -17.12 6.84
C ALA A 74 7.96 -17.41 5.33
N ILE A 75 6.78 -17.34 4.71
CA ILE A 75 6.52 -17.91 3.38
C ILE A 75 6.92 -16.91 2.29
N PRO A 76 7.96 -17.17 1.48
CA PRO A 76 8.28 -16.27 0.37
C PRO A 76 7.14 -16.32 -0.66
N LEU A 77 6.76 -15.15 -1.19
CA LEU A 77 5.69 -15.03 -2.17
C LEU A 77 6.20 -14.37 -3.44
N THR A 78 5.77 -14.86 -4.58
CA THR A 78 5.99 -14.22 -5.88
C THR A 78 4.68 -14.10 -6.62
N GLY A 79 4.48 -13.00 -7.32
CA GLY A 79 3.18 -12.64 -7.84
C GLY A 79 3.19 -11.50 -8.83
N THR A 80 1.99 -11.08 -9.22
CA THR A 80 1.79 -9.90 -10.05
C THR A 80 0.70 -9.03 -9.46
N VAL A 81 0.78 -7.73 -9.72
CA VAL A 81 -0.25 -6.77 -9.38
C VAL A 81 -0.35 -5.73 -10.48
N ILE A 82 -1.56 -5.24 -10.74
CA ILE A 82 -1.77 -4.11 -11.66
C ILE A 82 -2.11 -2.90 -10.81
N MET A 83 -1.40 -1.80 -11.02
CA MET A 83 -1.71 -0.52 -10.40
C MET A 83 -2.02 0.51 -11.48
N GLU A 84 -3.13 1.20 -11.30
CA GLU A 84 -3.60 2.25 -12.20
C GLU A 84 -3.97 3.50 -11.41
N GLY A 85 -3.46 4.65 -11.83
CA GLY A 85 -3.88 5.91 -11.24
C GLY A 85 -3.12 7.12 -11.77
N THR A 86 -3.51 8.29 -11.27
CA THR A 86 -2.79 9.54 -11.53
C THR A 86 -2.22 10.04 -10.20
N PRO A 87 -0.90 10.30 -10.12
CA PRO A 87 -0.30 10.81 -8.90
C PRO A 87 -0.83 12.22 -8.58
N PRO A 88 -1.07 12.54 -7.30
CA PRO A 88 -1.37 13.90 -6.91
C PRO A 88 -0.18 14.82 -7.23
N VAL A 89 -0.46 16.08 -7.57
CA VAL A 89 0.57 17.08 -7.92
C VAL A 89 0.72 18.19 -6.89
N VAL A 90 -0.13 18.18 -5.85
CA VAL A 90 -0.13 19.14 -4.74
C VAL A 90 0.18 18.41 -3.42
N PRO A 91 1.18 18.85 -2.63
CA PRO A 91 1.43 18.28 -1.32
C PRO A 91 0.18 18.35 -0.41
N GLY A 92 -0.08 17.26 0.30
CA GLY A 92 -1.28 17.08 1.14
C GLY A 92 -2.53 16.68 0.37
N SER A 93 -2.49 16.58 -0.97
CA SER A 93 -3.60 16.02 -1.75
C SER A 93 -3.49 14.51 -1.89
N THR A 94 -4.65 13.86 -1.91
CA THR A 94 -4.78 12.40 -2.01
C THR A 94 -5.62 12.06 -3.25
N THR A 95 -5.16 11.09 -4.02
CA THR A 95 -5.91 10.48 -5.13
C THR A 95 -6.21 9.01 -4.83
N ALA A 96 -7.31 8.50 -5.37
CA ALA A 96 -7.59 7.08 -5.34
C ALA A 96 -6.76 6.37 -6.42
N ILE A 97 -6.25 5.19 -6.10
CA ILE A 97 -5.51 4.31 -7.02
C ILE A 97 -6.30 3.02 -7.16
N ASP A 98 -6.43 2.56 -8.39
CA ASP A 98 -7.00 1.25 -8.69
C ASP A 98 -5.88 0.21 -8.60
N VAL A 99 -6.01 -0.72 -7.66
CA VAL A 99 -5.13 -1.90 -7.55
C VAL A 99 -5.95 -3.12 -7.95
N ARG A 100 -5.43 -3.98 -8.83
CA ARG A 100 -6.18 -5.13 -9.37
C ARG A 100 -5.27 -6.33 -9.59
N ASN A 101 -5.89 -7.50 -9.66
CA ASN A 101 -5.24 -8.76 -9.99
C ASN A 101 -4.02 -9.07 -9.13
N LEU A 102 -4.08 -8.77 -7.81
CA LEU A 102 -3.05 -9.23 -6.90
C LEU A 102 -3.19 -10.74 -6.73
N THR A 103 -2.24 -11.45 -7.31
CA THR A 103 -2.09 -12.89 -7.16
C THR A 103 -0.65 -13.16 -6.75
N ALA A 104 -0.47 -13.97 -5.72
CA ALA A 104 0.83 -14.38 -5.26
C ALA A 104 0.80 -15.84 -4.84
N HIS A 105 1.90 -16.54 -5.04
CA HIS A 105 2.03 -17.95 -4.71
C HIS A 105 3.40 -18.21 -4.12
N SER A 106 3.46 -19.22 -3.26
CA SER A 106 4.68 -19.82 -2.76
C SER A 106 4.75 -21.24 -3.27
N ILE A 107 5.84 -21.57 -3.94
CA ILE A 107 6.14 -22.93 -4.35
C ILE A 107 7.11 -23.49 -3.32
N SER A 108 6.69 -24.53 -2.60
CA SER A 108 7.63 -25.33 -1.81
C SER A 108 8.73 -25.83 -2.75
N PRO A 109 10.02 -25.62 -2.46
CA PRO A 109 11.11 -26.01 -3.35
C PRO A 109 11.26 -27.53 -3.32
N ASP A 110 10.40 -28.25 -4.04
CA ASP A 110 10.65 -29.62 -4.41
C ASP A 110 11.40 -29.63 -5.75
N HIS A 111 12.65 -30.10 -5.64
CA HIS A 111 13.56 -30.44 -6.72
C HIS A 111 14.13 -29.26 -7.53
N SER A 112 15.30 -28.81 -7.06
CA SER A 112 16.38 -28.19 -7.84
C SER A 112 16.21 -26.68 -8.08
N SER A 113 17.06 -25.90 -7.38
CA SER A 113 17.44 -24.51 -7.69
C SER A 113 16.70 -23.37 -6.95
N ALA A 114 16.68 -23.36 -5.61
CA ALA A 114 16.47 -22.14 -4.82
C ALA A 114 17.28 -22.16 -3.50
N PRO A 115 17.73 -21.01 -2.96
CA PRO A 115 18.71 -20.96 -1.88
C PRO A 115 18.13 -21.33 -0.51
N ARG A 116 18.53 -22.51 -0.01
CA ARG A 116 18.91 -22.89 1.38
C ARG A 116 18.14 -22.39 2.64
N GLN A 117 16.96 -21.77 2.59
CA GLN A 117 16.31 -21.25 3.82
C GLN A 117 14.83 -21.60 4.07
N ALA A 118 14.26 -22.60 3.39
CA ALA A 118 13.00 -23.18 3.87
C ALA A 118 13.27 -24.03 5.12
N THR A 119 12.69 -23.68 6.27
CA THR A 119 12.74 -24.51 7.48
C THR A 119 11.92 -25.79 7.28
N ALA A 120 12.26 -26.88 7.98
CA ALA A 120 11.53 -28.15 7.88
C ALA A 120 10.02 -28.01 8.15
N ALA A 121 9.63 -27.03 8.97
CA ALA A 121 8.22 -26.71 9.23
C ALA A 121 7.50 -26.14 7.99
N GLN A 122 8.18 -25.32 7.19
CA GLN A 122 7.60 -24.74 5.96
C GLN A 122 7.44 -25.76 4.84
N GLN A 123 8.37 -26.71 4.74
CA GLN A 123 8.24 -27.83 3.79
C GLN A 123 6.99 -28.69 4.06
N GLY A 124 6.48 -28.67 5.29
CA GLY A 124 5.26 -29.38 5.67
C GLY A 124 3.97 -28.73 5.19
N LEU A 125 3.98 -27.46 4.73
CA LEU A 125 2.78 -26.74 4.31
C LEU A 125 2.35 -27.03 2.85
N GLY A 126 3.24 -27.59 2.02
CA GLY A 126 3.00 -27.74 0.59
C GLY A 126 3.00 -26.41 -0.15
N GLU A 127 2.16 -26.29 -1.17
CA GLU A 127 1.93 -25.04 -1.90
C GLU A 127 1.04 -24.08 -1.08
N VAL A 128 1.39 -22.79 -1.09
CA VAL A 128 0.59 -21.73 -0.45
C VAL A 128 0.20 -20.69 -1.50
N HIS A 129 -1.10 -20.55 -1.74
CA HIS A 129 -1.64 -19.55 -2.66
C HIS A 129 -2.22 -18.38 -1.88
N VAL A 130 -1.96 -17.17 -2.33
CA VAL A 130 -2.50 -15.94 -1.77
C VAL A 130 -3.16 -15.15 -2.89
N GLU A 131 -4.47 -14.99 -2.78
CA GLU A 131 -5.28 -14.27 -3.76
C GLU A 131 -6.05 -13.15 -3.09
N GLN A 132 -6.31 -12.11 -3.86
CA GLN A 132 -7.16 -11.02 -3.44
C GLN A 132 -8.63 -11.44 -3.51
N SER A 133 -9.38 -11.28 -2.43
CA SER A 133 -10.78 -11.74 -2.34
C SER A 133 -11.82 -10.69 -2.76
N SER A 134 -11.46 -9.41 -2.66
CA SER A 134 -12.34 -8.28 -2.96
C SER A 134 -11.58 -7.19 -3.74
N THR A 135 -12.25 -6.23 -4.35
CA THR A 135 -11.57 -5.08 -4.97
C THR A 135 -10.86 -4.27 -3.89
N PRO A 136 -9.53 -4.08 -3.97
CA PRO A 136 -8.76 -3.45 -2.92
C PRO A 136 -8.98 -1.94 -2.98
N LYS A 137 -8.89 -1.29 -1.83
CA LYS A 137 -8.94 0.17 -1.76
C LYS A 137 -7.53 0.68 -1.66
N ALA A 138 -7.12 1.57 -2.55
CA ALA A 138 -5.81 2.21 -2.44
C ALA A 138 -5.90 3.73 -2.57
N SER A 139 -5.03 4.41 -1.84
CA SER A 139 -4.90 5.86 -1.87
C SER A 139 -3.44 6.26 -1.96
N LEU A 140 -3.18 7.31 -2.72
CA LEU A 140 -1.86 7.88 -2.89
C LEU A 140 -1.89 9.34 -2.45
N THR A 141 -1.07 9.68 -1.46
CA THR A 141 -0.95 11.03 -0.92
C THR A 141 0.41 11.59 -1.29
N MET A 142 0.44 12.80 -1.83
CA MET A 142 1.70 13.49 -2.10
C MET A 142 2.18 14.18 -0.83
N SER A 143 3.33 13.79 -0.30
CA SER A 143 3.91 14.39 0.90
C SER A 143 4.87 15.54 0.56
N GLN A 144 5.54 15.45 -0.59
CA GLN A 144 6.52 16.46 -1.02
C GLN A 144 6.51 16.65 -2.54
N LYS A 145 6.78 17.88 -2.99
CA LYS A 145 6.83 18.24 -4.42
C LYS A 145 8.20 18.13 -5.07
N PHE A 146 9.27 18.46 -4.35
CA PHE A 146 10.62 18.41 -4.92
C PHE A 146 11.68 18.02 -3.88
N PRO A 147 12.40 16.89 -4.05
CA PRO A 147 12.02 15.79 -4.94
C PRO A 147 10.60 15.28 -4.60
N PRO A 148 9.84 14.76 -5.58
CA PRO A 148 8.53 14.17 -5.32
C PRO A 148 8.63 13.05 -4.29
N LYS A 149 7.71 13.04 -3.34
CA LYS A 149 7.53 11.94 -2.38
C LYS A 149 6.05 11.67 -2.22
N PHE A 150 5.72 10.39 -2.15
CA PHE A 150 4.36 9.93 -1.98
C PHE A 150 4.27 8.90 -0.86
N GLU A 151 3.09 8.80 -0.30
CA GLU A 151 2.70 7.76 0.62
C GLU A 151 1.50 7.03 0.01
N GLN A 152 1.64 5.72 -0.20
CA GLN A 152 0.59 4.88 -0.73
C GLN A 152 0.09 3.94 0.35
N THR A 153 -1.21 3.96 0.59
CA THR A 153 -1.90 3.01 1.48
C THR A 153 -2.74 2.08 0.62
N VAL A 154 -2.60 0.77 0.82
CA VAL A 154 -3.37 -0.26 0.11
C VAL A 154 -4.05 -1.15 1.14
N PHE A 155 -5.35 -1.31 1.02
CA PHE A 155 -6.18 -2.20 1.83
C PHE A 155 -6.47 -3.47 1.04
N LEU A 156 -5.96 -4.62 1.50
CA LEU A 156 -6.09 -5.91 0.81
C LEU A 156 -6.92 -6.88 1.65
N ASP A 157 -8.02 -7.37 1.10
CA ASP A 157 -8.65 -8.58 1.61
C ASP A 157 -8.02 -9.79 0.94
N LEU A 158 -7.53 -10.75 1.73
CA LEU A 158 -6.75 -11.89 1.24
C LEU A 158 -7.49 -13.20 1.49
N ASN A 159 -7.42 -14.09 0.50
CA ASN A 159 -7.69 -15.51 0.60
C ASN A 159 -6.35 -16.25 0.56
N ILE A 160 -6.05 -17.03 1.59
CA ILE A 160 -4.82 -17.81 1.72
C ILE A 160 -5.21 -19.29 1.70
N THR A 161 -4.78 -20.00 0.67
CA THR A 161 -5.01 -21.44 0.54
C THR A 161 -3.72 -22.18 0.86
N ILE A 162 -3.79 -23.11 1.81
CA ILE A 162 -2.65 -23.93 2.26
C ILE A 162 -2.96 -25.38 1.93
N GLU A 163 -2.11 -26.01 1.12
CA GLU A 163 -2.29 -27.39 0.68
C GLU A 163 -2.28 -28.37 1.86
N ASN A 164 -1.30 -28.25 2.75
CA ASN A 164 -1.09 -29.15 3.88
C ASN A 164 -1.10 -28.37 5.21
N PRO A 165 -2.29 -28.06 5.79
CA PRO A 165 -2.35 -27.31 7.03
C PRO A 165 -1.72 -28.08 8.20
N PRO A 166 -1.12 -27.40 9.19
CA PRO A 166 -0.54 -28.06 10.37
C PRO A 166 -1.57 -28.91 11.13
N GLU A 167 -1.18 -30.09 11.60
CA GLU A 167 -2.10 -31.06 12.25
C GLU A 167 -2.94 -30.44 13.37
N GLY A 168 -2.32 -29.64 14.24
CA GLY A 168 -3.02 -29.01 15.38
C GLY A 168 -4.09 -28.00 14.95
N LEU A 169 -3.95 -27.40 13.77
CA LEU A 169 -4.97 -26.52 13.20
C LEU A 169 -6.04 -27.32 12.46
N ARG A 170 -5.64 -28.41 11.77
CA ARG A 170 -6.56 -29.34 11.11
C ARG A 170 -7.62 -29.87 12.06
N GLU A 171 -7.23 -30.29 13.26
CA GLU A 171 -8.16 -30.83 14.27
C GLU A 171 -9.17 -29.80 14.80
N ARG A 172 -8.85 -28.50 14.70
CA ARG A 172 -9.77 -27.41 15.10
C ARG A 172 -10.80 -27.11 14.03
N VAL A 173 -10.42 -27.20 12.76
CA VAL A 173 -11.26 -26.77 11.63
C VAL A 173 -12.01 -27.93 10.96
N ALA A 174 -11.53 -29.17 11.07
CA ALA A 174 -12.15 -30.33 10.48
C ALA A 174 -12.10 -31.57 11.39
N PRO A 175 -13.11 -32.46 11.33
CA PRO A 175 -13.08 -33.74 12.05
C PRO A 175 -11.88 -34.60 11.63
N ARG A 176 -11.28 -35.35 12.58
CA ARG A 176 -10.12 -36.22 12.30
C ARG A 176 -10.32 -37.21 11.15
N SER A 177 -11.57 -37.60 10.88
CA SER A 177 -11.97 -38.56 9.84
C SER A 177 -12.18 -37.95 8.45
N ALA A 178 -12.10 -36.62 8.32
CA ALA A 178 -12.28 -35.95 7.04
C ALA A 178 -11.06 -36.16 6.12
N PRO A 179 -11.28 -36.26 4.79
CA PRO A 179 -10.20 -36.29 3.82
C PRO A 179 -9.32 -35.04 3.95
N GLN A 180 -8.05 -35.16 3.54
CA GLN A 180 -7.10 -34.06 3.56
C GLN A 180 -7.44 -33.10 2.42
N GLU A 181 -8.11 -32.01 2.76
CA GLU A 181 -8.47 -30.93 1.84
C GLU A 181 -7.61 -29.69 2.13
N PRO A 182 -7.26 -28.89 1.11
CA PRO A 182 -6.59 -27.61 1.31
C PRO A 182 -7.40 -26.71 2.24
N LEU A 183 -6.70 -26.04 3.14
CA LEU A 183 -7.31 -25.09 4.06
C LEU A 183 -7.37 -23.72 3.41
N VAL A 184 -8.58 -23.17 3.31
CA VAL A 184 -8.80 -21.79 2.87
C VAL A 184 -9.02 -20.89 4.08
N LEU A 185 -8.17 -19.88 4.18
CA LEU A 185 -8.21 -18.84 5.20
C LEU A 185 -8.55 -17.50 4.57
N THR A 186 -9.33 -16.69 5.27
CA THR A 186 -9.70 -15.34 4.85
C THR A 186 -9.33 -14.35 5.94
N THR A 187 -8.95 -13.14 5.54
CA THR A 187 -8.68 -12.05 6.47
C THR A 187 -9.98 -11.54 7.07
N LYS A 188 -10.07 -11.43 8.41
CA LYS A 188 -11.26 -10.89 9.07
C LYS A 188 -11.40 -9.37 8.89
N ASN A 189 -10.27 -8.69 8.74
CA ASN A 189 -10.19 -7.28 8.41
C ASN A 189 -9.17 -7.09 7.29
N PRO A 190 -9.34 -6.08 6.41
CA PRO A 190 -8.38 -5.81 5.35
C PRO A 190 -6.96 -5.55 5.88
N ALA A 191 -5.97 -6.11 5.21
CA ALA A 191 -4.56 -5.81 5.40
C ALA A 191 -4.25 -4.37 5.01
N GLU A 192 -3.75 -3.55 5.93
CA GLU A 192 -3.28 -2.20 5.60
C GLU A 192 -1.78 -2.22 5.29
N MET A 193 -1.44 -2.05 4.02
CA MET A 193 -0.07 -1.99 3.51
C MET A 193 0.31 -0.53 3.23
N LEU A 194 1.41 -0.06 3.82
CA LEU A 194 1.93 1.29 3.62
C LEU A 194 3.24 1.24 2.83
N GLY A 195 3.30 2.01 1.75
CA GLY A 195 4.50 2.21 0.94
C GLY A 195 4.90 3.69 0.93
N LYS A 196 6.20 3.96 1.06
CA LYS A 196 6.78 5.29 0.87
C LYS A 196 7.48 5.30 -0.47
N LEU A 197 7.04 6.18 -1.37
CA LEU A 197 7.40 6.15 -2.77
C LEU A 197 8.13 7.41 -3.20
N ASP A 198 9.10 7.25 -4.08
CA ASP A 198 9.84 8.34 -4.71
C ASP A 198 9.31 8.67 -6.11
N ASN A 199 8.49 7.78 -6.66
CA ASN A 199 7.92 7.81 -7.99
C ASN A 199 6.58 7.04 -8.01
N PHE A 200 5.75 7.35 -8.99
CA PHE A 200 4.56 6.57 -9.32
C PHE A 200 4.54 6.32 -10.83
N PRO A 201 4.37 5.07 -11.30
CA PRO A 201 4.10 3.85 -10.54
C PRO A 201 5.23 3.43 -9.56
N PRO A 202 4.91 2.63 -8.52
CA PRO A 202 5.78 2.41 -7.37
C PRO A 202 6.88 1.37 -7.64
N GLN A 203 7.77 1.64 -8.59
CA GLN A 203 8.87 0.75 -8.95
C GLN A 203 9.95 0.72 -7.85
N GLY A 204 10.38 -0.47 -7.44
CA GLY A 204 11.30 -0.69 -6.32
C GLY A 204 10.70 -0.33 -4.95
N ALA A 205 9.39 -0.12 -4.87
CA ALA A 205 8.76 0.33 -3.64
C ALA A 205 8.60 -0.81 -2.64
N GLN A 206 8.93 -0.50 -1.39
CA GLN A 206 8.72 -1.41 -0.27
C GLN A 206 7.41 -1.08 0.44
N TYR A 207 6.64 -2.12 0.73
CA TYR A 207 5.41 -2.06 1.50
C TYR A 207 5.56 -2.82 2.80
N GLN A 208 4.96 -2.26 3.85
CA GLN A 208 4.93 -2.85 5.18
C GLN A 208 3.50 -2.94 5.69
N LEU A 209 3.17 -4.09 6.26
CA LEU A 209 1.93 -4.28 6.98
C LEU A 209 1.92 -3.40 8.24
N GLN A 210 0.86 -2.63 8.44
CA GLN A 210 0.75 -1.71 9.57
C GLN A 210 0.37 -2.41 10.89
N ASN A 211 -0.49 -3.43 10.81
CA ASN A 211 -0.98 -4.17 11.98
C ASN A 211 -1.11 -5.65 11.64
N PRO A 212 -0.88 -6.56 12.60
CA PRO A 212 -1.20 -7.98 12.42
C PRO A 212 -2.67 -8.19 12.04
N ILE A 213 -2.93 -9.17 11.19
CA ILE A 213 -4.27 -9.46 10.65
C ILE A 213 -4.74 -10.80 11.16
N GLU A 214 -5.95 -10.86 11.70
CA GLU A 214 -6.59 -12.12 12.06
C GLU A 214 -7.08 -12.89 10.84
N LEU A 215 -6.83 -14.19 10.85
CA LEU A 215 -7.29 -15.13 9.84
C LEU A 215 -8.38 -16.03 10.40
N ALA A 216 -9.39 -16.29 9.59
CA ALA A 216 -10.51 -17.18 9.88
C ALA A 216 -10.77 -18.11 8.70
N THR A 217 -11.54 -19.16 8.91
CA THR A 217 -12.05 -19.99 7.82
C THR A 217 -13.36 -19.40 7.27
N GLU A 218 -13.72 -19.69 6.03
CA GLU A 218 -15.00 -19.21 5.47
C GLU A 218 -16.23 -19.63 6.31
N ASN A 219 -16.18 -20.82 6.90
CA ASN A 219 -17.29 -21.42 7.65
C ASN A 219 -17.34 -21.02 9.14
N SER A 220 -16.34 -20.29 9.66
CA SER A 220 -16.25 -19.95 11.08
C SER A 220 -15.58 -18.59 11.29
N GLN A 221 -16.13 -17.78 12.20
CA GLN A 221 -15.53 -16.49 12.60
C GLN A 221 -14.44 -16.64 13.67
N GLU A 222 -14.13 -17.88 14.08
CA GLU A 222 -13.04 -18.16 15.00
C GLU A 222 -11.69 -17.83 14.36
N THR A 223 -10.85 -17.11 15.09
CA THR A 223 -9.50 -16.80 14.64
C THR A 223 -8.63 -18.06 14.76
N VAL A 224 -8.08 -18.48 13.63
CA VAL A 224 -7.26 -19.69 13.51
C VAL A 224 -5.77 -19.38 13.28
N GLY A 225 -5.46 -18.13 12.93
CA GLY A 225 -4.09 -17.66 12.78
C GLY A 225 -3.99 -16.15 12.59
N HIS A 226 -2.77 -15.68 12.36
CA HIS A 226 -2.48 -14.28 12.09
C HIS A 226 -1.47 -14.13 10.96
N VAL A 227 -1.61 -13.07 10.17
CA VAL A 227 -0.51 -12.55 9.37
C VAL A 227 0.19 -11.48 10.22
N LEU A 228 1.44 -11.70 10.55
CA LEU A 228 2.24 -10.80 11.40
C LEU A 228 2.96 -9.73 10.58
N GLY A 229 3.32 -10.06 9.34
CA GLY A 229 4.06 -9.18 8.47
C GLY A 229 4.06 -9.66 7.02
N ILE A 230 4.06 -8.71 6.08
CA ILE A 230 4.23 -8.96 4.65
C ILE A 230 5.29 -7.97 4.15
N PRO A 231 6.59 -8.27 4.27
CA PRO A 231 7.62 -7.46 3.65
C PRO A 231 7.51 -7.64 2.14
N ALA A 232 6.94 -6.64 1.45
CA ALA A 232 6.68 -6.73 0.02
C ALA A 232 7.49 -5.69 -0.75
N GLU A 233 7.99 -6.10 -1.91
CA GLU A 233 8.66 -5.26 -2.89
C GLU A 233 7.89 -5.34 -4.21
N ILE A 234 7.63 -4.17 -4.80
CA ILE A 234 6.99 -4.02 -6.09
C ILE A 234 8.04 -3.57 -7.10
N ASP A 235 8.20 -4.33 -8.19
CA ASP A 235 9.14 -3.99 -9.26
C ASP A 235 8.48 -4.11 -10.64
N VAL A 236 9.17 -3.67 -11.68
CA VAL A 236 8.74 -3.86 -13.07
C VAL A 236 8.90 -5.34 -13.44
N LEU A 237 7.95 -5.87 -14.22
CA LEU A 237 8.04 -7.23 -14.78
C LEU A 237 9.13 -7.39 -15.83
#